data_AF-A0A2A5KV78-F1
#
_entry.id   AF-A0A2A5KV78-F1
#
_cell.length_a   1.000
_cell.length_b   1.000
_cell.length_c   1.000
_cell.angle_alpha   90.00
_cell.angle_beta   90.00
_cell.angle_gamma   90.00
#
_symmetry.space_group_name_H-M   'P 1'
#
loop_
_entity.id
_entity.type
_entity.pdbx_description
1 polymer ?
#
loop_
_entity_poly.entity_id
_entity_poly.type
_entity_poly.pdbx_seq_one_letter_code
_entity_poly.pdbx_strand_id
1 'polypeptide(L)'
;MGAALDAITHNEGAGQGAAAERPLGTRFLVFPQPSFIPGYEKPEVVWIGPSAGPILAGPSDARIYVANPLEAKSPYAAPYIPPYPGLLQPPAEPGPDGHFDHIGPGAPGFLATHSYACTRRVLDICESYLGRSIVWFFQPTLERLEIVPRIPHWQNAQSGFGFLELGESEEHGRASCFALNFDAVAHEMGHLILLSELGILESDGSRCDFFAYHEAIADFISLLGLLHFDTALDRLLRRTGGNLLLHNELDKFAELSDEKQVRSLNNSLRIGDVSREVHDRSKPFAAGLFDCLVEVYQSLLFEHGVSDLDPRRFSDLRQQMAPALIEEALHGSPASYELMHFAAKAALQEARDIIGEALIRSWTYLDPDSLTFETAALAFLEAASRGRGISYLDQLDDCMRWRGIL
;
A
#
# COMPACT_ATOMS: atom_id res chain seq x y z
N MET A 1 38.16 -31.73 68.11
CA MET A 1 38.40 -30.80 66.98
C MET A 1 39.11 -31.60 65.90
N GLY A 2 38.65 -31.80 64.67
CA GLY A 2 37.35 -31.70 64.02
C GLY A 2 37.49 -32.67 62.84
N ALA A 3 36.53 -33.58 62.67
CA ALA A 3 36.63 -34.67 61.71
C ALA A 3 36.43 -34.18 60.27
N ALA A 4 37.26 -34.72 59.38
CA ALA A 4 37.22 -34.57 57.93
C ALA A 4 35.94 -35.16 57.32
N LEU A 5 35.51 -34.62 56.16
CA LEU A 5 34.96 -35.39 55.04
C LEU A 5 34.83 -34.50 53.79
N ASP A 6 35.68 -34.84 52.81
CA ASP A 6 35.47 -35.01 51.38
C ASP A 6 34.64 -34.04 50.52
N ALA A 7 35.24 -33.79 49.36
CA ALA A 7 34.81 -32.99 48.24
C ALA A 7 33.56 -33.54 47.53
N ILE A 8 32.66 -32.63 47.15
CA ILE A 8 31.84 -32.75 45.95
C ILE A 8 31.84 -31.39 45.24
N THR A 9 32.30 -31.43 43.99
CA THR A 9 32.31 -30.36 42.99
C THR A 9 30.91 -29.82 42.70
N HIS A 10 30.70 -28.51 42.83
CA HIS A 10 29.59 -27.81 42.18
C HIS A 10 30.12 -26.97 41.02
N ASN A 11 29.63 -27.31 39.83
CA ASN A 11 29.89 -26.69 38.55
C ASN A 11 29.26 -25.29 38.52
N GLU A 12 30.03 -24.28 38.14
CA GLU A 12 29.59 -22.89 38.03
C GLU A 12 28.57 -22.72 36.89
N GLY A 13 27.45 -22.07 37.25
CA GLY A 13 26.60 -21.22 36.42
C GLY A 13 26.48 -21.50 34.92
N ALA A 14 25.52 -22.34 34.53
CA ALA A 14 24.88 -22.21 33.23
C ALA A 14 23.99 -20.95 33.25
N GLY A 15 24.54 -19.82 32.81
CA GLY A 15 23.74 -18.66 32.40
C GLY A 15 22.88 -19.07 31.22
N GLN A 16 21.58 -19.24 31.46
CA GLN A 16 20.58 -19.41 30.40
C GLN A 16 20.68 -18.20 29.48
N GLY A 17 21.08 -18.44 28.24
CA GLY A 17 21.11 -17.43 27.20
C GLY A 17 19.72 -16.82 27.07
N ALA A 18 19.61 -15.53 27.34
CA ALA A 18 18.46 -14.75 26.93
C ALA A 18 18.26 -15.01 25.44
N ALA A 19 17.11 -15.58 25.07
CA ALA A 19 16.72 -15.67 23.68
C ALA A 19 16.84 -14.25 23.10
N ALA A 20 17.73 -14.06 22.12
CA ALA A 20 17.89 -12.77 21.48
C ALA A 20 16.50 -12.30 21.04
N GLU A 21 16.03 -11.19 21.60
CA GLU A 21 14.76 -10.60 21.21
C GLU A 21 14.77 -10.47 19.70
N ARG A 22 13.75 -11.02 19.04
CA ARG A 22 13.64 -10.88 17.59
C ARG A 22 13.62 -9.39 17.29
N PRO A 23 14.55 -8.88 16.46
CA PRO A 23 14.57 -7.47 16.14
C PRO A 23 13.23 -7.06 15.54
N LEU A 24 12.65 -5.98 16.06
CA LEU A 24 11.34 -5.44 15.64
C LEU A 24 11.34 -4.99 14.17
N GLY A 25 12.53 -4.71 13.61
CA GLY A 25 12.73 -4.23 12.25
C GLY A 25 13.76 -3.09 12.21
N THR A 26 13.80 -2.39 11.08
CA THR A 26 14.65 -1.21 10.88
C THR A 26 13.79 0.04 10.71
N ARG A 27 14.11 1.12 11.44
CA ARG A 27 13.37 2.39 11.36
C ARG A 27 13.85 3.26 10.20
N PHE A 28 12.90 3.87 9.51
CA PHE A 28 13.09 4.87 8.45
C PHE A 28 12.13 6.04 8.64
N LEU A 29 12.45 7.18 8.05
CA LEU A 29 11.52 8.30 7.88
C LEU A 29 10.89 8.25 6.49
N VAL A 30 9.56 8.26 6.43
CA VAL A 30 8.78 8.23 5.18
C VAL A 30 7.70 9.30 5.18
N PHE A 31 7.59 10.05 4.10
CA PHE A 31 6.43 10.90 3.81
C PHE A 31 5.25 10.04 3.31
N PRO A 32 4.11 9.99 4.02
CA PRO A 32 2.91 9.29 3.53
C PRO A 32 2.32 9.93 2.28
N GLN A 33 2.47 11.25 2.16
CA GLN A 33 2.04 12.08 1.03
C GLN A 33 3.11 13.15 0.78
N PRO A 34 3.19 13.73 -0.42
CA PRO A 34 4.16 14.79 -0.72
C PRO A 34 4.15 15.91 0.33
N SER A 35 5.33 16.39 0.73
CA SER A 35 5.46 17.32 1.86
C SER A 35 4.88 18.72 1.63
N PHE A 36 4.51 19.04 0.39
CA PHE A 36 3.80 20.28 0.06
C PHE A 36 2.29 20.20 0.34
N ILE A 37 1.78 19.00 0.62
CA ILE A 37 0.41 18.78 0.98
C ILE A 37 0.18 19.18 2.44
N PRO A 38 -0.80 20.06 2.73
CA PRO A 38 -1.09 20.49 4.10
C PRO A 38 -1.32 19.32 5.04
N GLY A 39 -0.55 19.27 6.12
CA GLY A 39 -0.60 18.23 7.13
C GLY A 39 0.39 17.07 6.96
N TYR A 40 1.08 16.97 5.82
CA TYR A 40 2.12 15.96 5.57
C TYR A 40 3.51 16.57 5.45
N GLU A 41 3.72 17.76 6.04
CA GLU A 41 5.00 18.48 5.98
C GLU A 41 6.14 17.75 6.70
N LYS A 42 5.82 16.78 7.55
CA LYS A 42 6.78 15.97 8.31
C LYS A 42 6.65 14.50 7.94
N PRO A 43 7.78 13.78 7.77
CA PRO A 43 7.74 12.34 7.59
C PRO A 43 7.40 11.64 8.90
N GLU A 44 6.86 10.44 8.78
CA GLU A 44 6.60 9.52 9.89
C GLU A 44 7.72 8.49 10.02
N VAL A 45 7.93 8.01 11.25
CA VAL A 45 8.79 6.85 11.49
C VAL A 45 8.02 5.59 11.09
N VAL A 46 8.56 4.84 10.14
CA VAL A 46 8.05 3.52 9.76
C VAL A 46 9.04 2.43 10.14
N TRP A 47 8.49 1.26 10.48
CA TRP A 47 9.27 0.04 10.68
C TRP A 47 9.24 -0.81 9.41
N ILE A 48 10.42 -1.20 8.94
CA ILE A 48 10.61 -2.22 7.92
C ILE A 48 10.79 -3.56 8.60
N GLY A 49 9.99 -4.55 8.19
CA GLY A 49 9.87 -5.82 8.89
C GLY A 49 11.16 -6.65 8.88
N PRO A 50 11.30 -7.61 9.81
CA PRO A 50 12.49 -8.47 9.89
C PRO A 50 12.65 -9.40 8.69
N SER A 51 11.63 -9.55 7.84
CA SER A 51 11.65 -10.25 6.55
C SER A 51 12.70 -9.69 5.59
N ALA A 52 13.08 -8.41 5.72
CA ALA A 52 14.17 -7.82 4.95
C ALA A 52 15.54 -8.39 5.33
N GLY A 53 15.68 -8.97 6.54
CA GLY A 53 16.98 -9.29 7.10
C GLY A 53 17.80 -8.03 7.42
N PRO A 54 19.14 -8.14 7.51
CA PRO A 54 19.99 -6.98 7.71
C PRO A 54 19.92 -6.00 6.53
N ILE A 55 19.67 -4.73 6.84
CA ILE A 55 19.63 -3.65 5.83
C ILE A 55 20.95 -2.89 5.90
N LEU A 56 21.71 -2.91 4.81
CA LEU A 56 23.06 -2.36 4.70
C LEU A 56 23.05 -0.92 4.16
N ALA A 57 24.22 -0.28 4.12
CA ALA A 57 24.42 1.05 3.55
C ALA A 57 23.96 1.15 2.08
N GLY A 58 23.54 2.36 1.67
CA GLY A 58 22.89 2.58 0.38
C GLY A 58 21.64 1.70 0.31
N PRO A 59 20.65 2.01 1.16
CA PRO A 59 19.81 1.03 1.85
C PRO A 59 19.48 -0.15 0.96
N SER A 60 19.98 -1.32 1.38
CA SER A 60 19.97 -2.52 0.56
C SER A 60 19.81 -3.78 1.40
N ASP A 61 19.09 -4.75 0.83
CA ASP A 61 18.92 -6.09 1.36
C ASP A 61 19.17 -7.15 0.27
N ALA A 62 18.80 -8.40 0.54
CA ALA A 62 18.98 -9.52 -0.38
C ALA A 62 18.11 -9.45 -1.65
N ARG A 63 17.12 -8.55 -1.72
CA ARG A 63 16.08 -8.46 -2.76
C ARG A 63 15.91 -7.08 -3.37
N ILE A 64 16.35 -6.03 -2.68
CA ILE A 64 16.15 -4.62 -3.08
C ILE A 64 17.42 -3.83 -2.77
N TYR A 65 17.81 -2.91 -3.65
CA TYR A 65 18.88 -1.95 -3.40
C TYR A 65 18.63 -0.62 -4.14
N VAL A 66 19.25 0.45 -3.67
CA VAL A 66 19.17 1.77 -4.31
C VAL A 66 20.42 2.05 -5.13
N ALA A 67 20.23 2.35 -6.41
CA ALA A 67 21.24 2.90 -7.31
C ALA A 67 20.90 4.36 -7.60
N ASN A 68 21.40 5.28 -6.75
CA ASN A 68 21.21 6.72 -6.93
C ASN A 68 22.30 7.30 -7.86
N PRO A 69 22.00 7.60 -9.14
CA PRO A 69 23.02 8.02 -10.10
C PRO A 69 23.64 9.37 -9.71
N LEU A 70 24.96 9.48 -9.83
CA LEU A 70 25.67 10.76 -9.74
C LEU A 70 25.50 11.58 -11.02
N GLU A 71 25.43 10.89 -12.16
CA GLU A 71 25.34 11.48 -13.49
C GLU A 71 23.91 11.44 -14.03
N ALA A 72 23.64 12.23 -15.08
CA ALA A 72 22.37 12.18 -15.77
C ALA A 72 22.12 10.77 -16.34
N LYS A 73 21.04 10.13 -15.88
CA LYS A 73 20.58 8.84 -16.35
C LYS A 73 19.33 9.02 -17.21
N SER A 74 19.26 8.33 -18.35
CA SER A 74 18.00 8.14 -19.07
C SER A 74 17.25 6.94 -18.48
N PRO A 75 15.89 6.95 -18.50
CA PRO A 75 15.11 5.80 -18.09
C PRO A 75 15.53 4.53 -18.85
N TYR A 76 15.43 3.38 -18.20
CA TYR A 76 15.63 2.09 -18.84
C TYR A 76 14.63 1.89 -19.98
N ALA A 77 15.12 1.30 -21.05
CA ALA A 77 14.34 0.89 -22.21
C ALA A 77 15.06 -0.29 -22.87
N ALA A 78 14.28 -1.23 -23.40
CA ALA A 78 14.84 -2.42 -24.05
C ALA A 78 15.87 -2.03 -25.13
N PRO A 79 17.04 -2.72 -25.20
CA PRO A 79 17.40 -3.92 -24.45
C PRO A 79 18.12 -3.65 -23.10
N TYR A 80 18.22 -2.41 -22.65
CA TYR A 80 18.97 -2.05 -21.44
C TYR A 80 18.15 -2.35 -20.19
N ILE A 81 18.73 -3.16 -19.30
CA ILE A 81 18.19 -3.53 -17.98
C ILE A 81 19.25 -3.27 -16.90
N PRO A 82 18.88 -3.26 -15.61
CA PRO A 82 19.82 -3.22 -14.50
C PRO A 82 20.92 -4.28 -14.58
N PRO A 83 22.07 -4.05 -13.92
CA PRO A 83 22.36 -2.93 -13.03
C PRO A 83 22.79 -1.65 -13.77
N TYR A 84 22.59 -0.49 -13.13
CA TYR A 84 23.08 0.79 -13.64
C TYR A 84 24.61 0.79 -13.69
N PRO A 85 25.25 1.04 -14.85
CA PRO A 85 26.69 0.91 -14.98
C PRO A 85 27.47 2.17 -14.56
N GLY A 86 26.80 3.28 -14.27
CA GLY A 86 27.42 4.57 -14.00
C GLY A 86 27.83 4.78 -12.55
N LEU A 87 28.40 5.95 -12.27
CA LEU A 87 28.77 6.35 -10.90
C LEU A 87 27.53 6.61 -10.05
N LEU A 88 27.59 6.19 -8.80
CA LEU A 88 26.53 6.38 -7.81
C LEU A 88 26.92 7.45 -6.80
N GLN A 89 25.91 8.10 -6.22
CA GLN A 89 26.08 8.94 -5.03
C GLN A 89 26.65 8.11 -3.86
N PRO A 90 27.34 8.74 -2.89
CA PRO A 90 27.76 8.06 -1.67
C PRO A 90 26.58 7.34 -0.99
N PRO A 91 26.76 6.11 -0.50
CA PRO A 91 25.69 5.36 0.14
C PRO A 91 25.21 6.08 1.40
N ALA A 92 23.89 6.09 1.62
CA ALA A 92 23.34 6.48 2.91
C ALA A 92 23.70 5.42 3.95
N GLU A 93 24.33 5.82 5.06
CA GLU A 93 24.78 4.90 6.11
C GLU A 93 23.70 4.77 7.20
N PRO A 94 23.50 3.59 7.80
CA PRO A 94 22.71 3.47 9.01
C PRO A 94 23.40 4.16 10.19
N GLY A 95 22.61 4.56 11.18
CA GLY A 95 23.11 5.09 12.44
C GLY A 95 23.82 4.00 13.28
N PRO A 96 24.46 4.37 14.40
CA PRO A 96 25.11 3.40 15.29
C PRO A 96 24.17 2.32 15.85
N ASP A 97 22.86 2.59 15.85
CA ASP A 97 21.79 1.65 16.25
C ASP A 97 21.24 0.82 15.07
N GLY A 98 21.80 0.97 13.87
CA GLY A 98 21.38 0.24 12.67
C GLY A 98 20.16 0.83 11.95
N HIS A 99 19.69 2.02 12.35
CA HIS A 99 18.49 2.64 11.80
C HIS A 99 18.79 3.85 10.89
N PHE A 100 17.86 4.16 9.98
CA PHE A 100 18.00 5.22 8.99
C PHE A 100 17.11 6.44 9.30
N ASP A 101 16.38 6.42 10.41
CA ASP A 101 15.49 7.51 10.84
C ASP A 101 16.22 8.79 11.30
N HIS A 102 17.56 8.74 11.38
CA HIS A 102 18.40 9.94 11.57
C HIS A 102 18.61 10.75 10.28
N ILE A 103 18.31 10.18 9.10
CA ILE A 103 18.45 10.85 7.81
C ILE A 103 17.11 11.52 7.50
N GLY A 104 17.05 12.83 7.74
CA GLY A 104 15.84 13.63 7.54
C GLY A 104 15.75 14.35 6.19
N PRO A 105 14.59 14.99 5.91
CA PRO A 105 14.40 15.81 4.71
C PRO A 105 15.51 16.84 4.52
N GLY A 106 16.01 16.97 3.28
CA GLY A 106 17.11 17.87 2.92
C GLY A 106 18.50 17.25 3.04
N ALA A 107 18.65 16.10 3.70
CA ALA A 107 19.91 15.35 3.68
C ALA A 107 20.14 14.67 2.31
N PRO A 108 21.38 14.60 1.79
CA PRO A 108 21.67 13.97 0.50
C PRO A 108 21.19 12.51 0.37
N GLY A 109 21.21 11.76 1.48
CA GLY A 109 20.78 10.36 1.52
C GLY A 109 19.26 10.15 1.60
N PHE A 110 18.46 11.21 1.81
CA PHE A 110 17.04 11.04 2.15
C PHE A 110 16.21 10.45 1.01
N LEU A 111 16.51 10.79 -0.24
CA LEU A 111 15.84 10.20 -1.41
C LEU A 111 16.06 8.69 -1.47
N ALA A 112 17.28 8.23 -1.17
CA ALA A 112 17.60 6.82 -1.16
C ALA A 112 16.90 6.09 -0.01
N THR A 113 16.89 6.66 1.20
CA THR A 113 16.24 6.04 2.36
C THR A 113 14.72 6.02 2.25
N HIS A 114 14.11 7.10 1.78
CA HIS A 114 12.65 7.15 1.61
C HIS A 114 12.18 6.18 0.53
N SER A 115 12.76 6.21 -0.67
CA SER A 115 12.34 5.31 -1.78
C SER A 115 12.52 3.83 -1.43
N TYR A 116 13.64 3.46 -0.81
CA TYR A 116 13.85 2.10 -0.32
C TYR A 116 12.80 1.71 0.73
N ALA A 117 12.58 2.55 1.74
CA ALA A 117 11.62 2.27 2.80
C ALA A 117 10.19 2.12 2.26
N CYS A 118 9.76 2.98 1.33
CA CYS A 118 8.47 2.85 0.68
C CYS A 118 8.35 1.52 -0.08
N THR A 119 9.35 1.21 -0.92
CA THR A 119 9.41 -0.01 -1.73
C THR A 119 9.31 -1.25 -0.85
N ARG A 120 10.14 -1.33 0.19
CA ARG A 120 10.17 -2.47 1.09
C ARG A 120 8.92 -2.56 1.96
N ARG A 121 8.35 -1.43 2.41
CA ARG A 121 7.09 -1.39 3.18
C ARG A 121 5.91 -1.92 2.37
N VAL A 122 5.79 -1.53 1.10
CA VAL A 122 4.73 -2.04 0.21
C VAL A 122 4.86 -3.55 0.02
N LEU A 123 6.08 -4.03 -0.19
CA LEU A 123 6.35 -5.46 -0.28
C LEU A 123 6.01 -6.21 1.03
N ASP A 124 6.39 -5.68 2.20
CA ASP A 124 6.05 -6.27 3.49
C ASP A 124 4.52 -6.33 3.71
N ILE A 125 3.79 -5.29 3.33
CA ILE A 125 2.32 -5.26 3.40
C ILE A 125 1.73 -6.39 2.54
N CYS A 126 2.14 -6.50 1.28
CA CYS A 126 1.62 -7.53 0.39
C CYS A 126 2.00 -8.95 0.86
N GLU A 127 3.24 -9.17 1.28
CA GLU A 127 3.69 -10.45 1.84
C GLU A 127 2.95 -10.82 3.13
N SER A 128 2.55 -9.83 3.94
CA SER A 128 1.77 -10.07 5.15
C SER A 128 0.36 -10.60 4.87
N TYR A 129 -0.32 -10.07 3.86
CA TYR A 129 -1.64 -10.56 3.43
C TYR A 129 -1.53 -11.93 2.74
N LEU A 130 -0.47 -12.14 1.96
CA LEU A 130 -0.21 -13.39 1.25
C LEU A 130 0.25 -14.51 2.20
N GLY A 131 0.89 -14.17 3.32
CA GLY A 131 1.43 -15.13 4.30
C GLY A 131 2.70 -15.84 3.85
N ARG A 132 3.33 -15.40 2.76
CA ARG A 132 4.61 -15.91 2.25
C ARG A 132 5.37 -14.80 1.52
N SER A 133 6.66 -15.04 1.29
CA SER A 133 7.46 -14.17 0.44
C SER A 133 7.05 -14.27 -1.03
N ILE A 134 7.11 -13.13 -1.72
CA ILE A 134 6.91 -13.00 -3.17
C ILE A 134 8.26 -13.23 -3.85
N VAL A 135 8.29 -14.01 -4.93
CA VAL A 135 9.50 -14.24 -5.73
C VAL A 135 9.44 -13.35 -6.95
N TRP A 136 10.49 -12.57 -7.22
CA TRP A 136 10.48 -11.63 -8.34
C TRP A 136 10.34 -12.34 -9.68
N PHE A 137 9.43 -11.87 -10.54
CA PHE A 137 9.20 -12.42 -11.89
C PHE A 137 10.44 -12.38 -12.81
N PHE A 138 11.41 -11.52 -12.50
CA PHE A 138 12.64 -11.38 -13.26
C PHE A 138 13.75 -12.34 -12.79
N GLN A 139 13.50 -13.18 -11.79
CA GLN A 139 14.42 -14.27 -11.42
C GLN A 139 14.37 -15.42 -12.43
N PRO A 140 15.50 -16.11 -12.67
CA PRO A 140 16.81 -15.92 -12.05
C PRO A 140 17.70 -14.89 -12.78
N THR A 141 17.21 -14.23 -13.84
CA THR A 141 18.02 -13.31 -14.66
C THR A 141 18.56 -12.15 -13.83
N LEU A 142 17.73 -11.57 -12.95
CA LEU A 142 18.11 -10.60 -11.94
C LEU A 142 17.65 -11.11 -10.57
N GLU A 143 18.47 -10.94 -9.54
CA GLU A 143 18.13 -11.41 -8.19
C GLU A 143 17.44 -10.33 -7.34
N ARG A 144 17.73 -9.05 -7.65
CA ARG A 144 17.31 -7.89 -6.85
C ARG A 144 16.68 -6.81 -7.71
N LEU A 145 15.70 -6.12 -7.13
CA LEU A 145 15.13 -4.89 -7.66
C LEU A 145 16.10 -3.73 -7.44
N GLU A 146 16.46 -3.03 -8.52
CA GLU A 146 17.22 -1.78 -8.49
C GLU A 146 16.25 -0.58 -8.44
N ILE A 147 16.39 0.26 -7.41
CA ILE A 147 15.66 1.52 -7.31
C ILE A 147 16.55 2.66 -7.80
N VAL A 148 16.08 3.39 -8.80
CA VAL A 148 16.66 4.66 -9.24
C VAL A 148 15.77 5.78 -8.69
N PRO A 149 16.16 6.42 -7.58
CA PRO A 149 15.28 7.30 -6.83
C PRO A 149 15.04 8.65 -7.51
N ARG A 150 15.81 8.98 -8.55
CA ARG A 150 15.67 10.26 -9.24
C ARG A 150 16.22 10.22 -10.66
N ILE A 151 15.36 10.55 -11.62
CA ILE A 151 15.73 10.92 -13.00
C ILE A 151 15.34 12.38 -13.20
N PRO A 152 16.30 13.32 -13.23
CA PRO A 152 16.01 14.74 -13.33
C PRO A 152 15.26 15.10 -14.62
N HIS A 153 14.30 16.03 -14.53
CA HIS A 153 13.53 16.55 -15.68
C HIS A 153 12.72 15.51 -16.45
N TRP A 154 12.38 14.38 -15.80
CA TRP A 154 11.52 13.37 -16.36
C TRP A 154 10.22 13.31 -15.58
N GLN A 155 9.12 13.76 -16.18
CA GLN A 155 7.80 13.82 -15.53
C GLN A 155 7.07 12.48 -15.61
N ASN A 156 7.74 11.41 -15.20
CA ASN A 156 7.13 10.10 -15.08
C ASN A 156 7.79 9.24 -14.00
N ALA A 157 7.14 8.14 -13.64
CA ALA A 157 7.75 7.01 -12.96
C ALA A 157 7.54 5.76 -13.84
N GLN A 158 8.36 4.74 -13.62
CA GLN A 158 8.12 3.45 -14.25
C GLN A 158 8.74 2.32 -13.44
N SER A 159 8.24 1.12 -13.68
CA SER A 159 8.77 -0.12 -13.16
C SER A 159 8.76 -1.20 -14.24
N GLY A 160 9.66 -2.17 -14.11
CA GLY A 160 9.81 -3.21 -15.12
C GLY A 160 10.78 -4.29 -14.70
N PHE A 161 11.41 -4.94 -15.69
CA PHE A 161 12.28 -6.10 -15.47
C PHE A 161 13.52 -5.74 -14.62
N GLY A 162 13.38 -5.87 -13.30
CA GLY A 162 14.43 -5.63 -12.31
C GLY A 162 14.63 -4.18 -11.85
N PHE A 163 13.78 -3.24 -12.27
CA PHE A 163 13.93 -1.81 -11.92
C PHE A 163 12.64 -1.14 -11.44
N LEU A 164 12.85 -0.12 -10.61
CA LEU A 164 11.91 0.95 -10.27
C LEU A 164 12.62 2.29 -10.52
N GLU A 165 12.10 3.13 -11.41
CA GLU A 165 12.68 4.42 -11.75
C GLU A 165 11.71 5.57 -11.47
N LEU A 166 12.20 6.57 -10.76
CA LEU A 166 11.37 7.66 -10.25
C LEU A 166 11.89 8.98 -10.80
N GLY A 167 11.02 9.70 -11.52
CA GLY A 167 11.30 11.05 -12.01
C GLY A 167 10.89 12.15 -11.03
N GLU A 168 10.49 13.29 -11.60
CA GLU A 168 10.08 14.49 -10.88
C GLU A 168 8.87 15.12 -11.55
N SER A 169 7.90 15.59 -10.77
CA SER A 169 6.86 16.50 -11.26
C SER A 169 7.32 17.94 -11.10
N GLU A 170 6.88 18.81 -12.01
CA GLU A 170 6.98 20.26 -11.86
C GLU A 170 5.58 20.82 -11.58
N GLU A 171 5.19 20.82 -10.31
CA GLU A 171 3.91 21.39 -9.89
C GLU A 171 4.13 22.75 -9.23
N HIS A 172 3.36 23.77 -9.63
CA HIS A 172 3.37 25.10 -9.04
C HIS A 172 4.77 25.77 -8.98
N GLY A 173 5.65 25.46 -9.93
CA GLY A 173 7.01 26.00 -9.99
C GLY A 173 7.98 25.39 -8.96
N ARG A 174 7.61 24.27 -8.32
CA ARG A 174 8.49 23.48 -7.45
C ARG A 174 8.62 22.07 -8.01
N ALA A 175 9.86 21.66 -8.29
CA ALA A 175 10.14 20.26 -8.60
C ALA A 175 9.88 19.41 -7.34
N SER A 176 9.05 18.37 -7.48
CA SER A 176 8.81 17.36 -6.45
C SER A 176 9.18 16.00 -7.00
N CYS A 177 10.13 15.32 -6.35
CA CYS A 177 10.56 14.01 -6.77
C CYS A 177 9.51 12.95 -6.40
N PHE A 178 9.20 12.03 -7.33
CA PHE A 178 8.26 10.94 -7.05
C PHE A 178 8.78 9.99 -5.97
N ALA A 179 10.11 9.92 -5.77
CA ALA A 179 10.70 9.21 -4.64
C ALA A 179 10.41 9.82 -3.26
N LEU A 180 9.75 10.97 -3.17
CA LEU A 180 9.24 11.54 -1.91
C LEU A 180 7.72 11.43 -1.81
N ASN A 181 7.09 10.67 -2.71
CA ASN A 181 5.67 10.40 -2.74
C ASN A 181 5.44 8.89 -2.55
N PHE A 182 5.00 8.48 -1.36
CA PHE A 182 4.71 7.07 -1.08
C PHE A 182 3.74 6.48 -2.11
N ASP A 183 2.70 7.22 -2.49
CA ASP A 183 1.67 6.71 -3.40
C ASP A 183 2.24 6.35 -4.78
N ALA A 184 3.16 7.17 -5.29
CA ALA A 184 3.82 6.93 -6.57
C ALA A 184 4.72 5.68 -6.51
N VAL A 185 5.50 5.53 -5.43
CA VAL A 185 6.33 4.34 -5.23
C VAL A 185 5.47 3.09 -5.05
N ALA A 186 4.37 3.19 -4.31
CA ALA A 186 3.46 2.08 -4.05
C ALA A 186 2.70 1.63 -5.30
N HIS A 187 2.29 2.57 -6.16
CA HIS A 187 1.67 2.29 -7.44
C HIS A 187 2.61 1.46 -8.33
N GLU A 188 3.84 1.93 -8.55
CA GLU A 188 4.84 1.21 -9.36
C GLU A 188 5.21 -0.15 -8.76
N MET A 189 5.32 -0.23 -7.43
CA MET A 189 5.51 -1.51 -6.75
C MET A 189 4.35 -2.47 -6.94
N GLY A 190 3.12 -1.96 -7.06
CA GLY A 190 1.94 -2.74 -7.38
C GLY A 190 2.10 -3.51 -8.69
N HIS A 191 2.64 -2.88 -9.74
CA HIS A 191 2.93 -3.58 -11.00
C HIS A 191 3.96 -4.70 -10.83
N LEU A 192 5.08 -4.43 -10.13
CA LEU A 192 6.13 -5.43 -9.92
C LEU A 192 5.64 -6.64 -9.12
N ILE A 193 4.82 -6.38 -8.10
CA ILE A 193 4.20 -7.42 -7.27
C ILE A 193 3.21 -8.24 -8.10
N LEU A 194 2.34 -7.58 -8.88
CA LEU A 194 1.40 -8.28 -9.75
C LEU A 194 2.09 -9.12 -10.81
N LEU A 195 3.13 -8.61 -11.48
CA LEU A 195 3.90 -9.41 -12.44
C LEU A 195 4.53 -10.65 -11.80
N SER A 196 4.88 -10.56 -10.52
CA SER A 196 5.46 -11.67 -9.74
C SER A 196 4.43 -12.73 -9.34
N GLU A 197 3.17 -12.34 -9.13
CA GLU A 197 2.13 -13.23 -8.64
C GLU A 197 1.17 -13.72 -9.73
N LEU A 198 0.88 -12.90 -10.75
CA LEU A 198 0.10 -13.29 -11.93
C LEU A 198 0.99 -13.86 -13.03
N GLY A 199 2.20 -13.34 -13.20
CA GLY A 199 3.05 -13.62 -14.34
C GLY A 199 2.99 -12.54 -15.43
N ILE A 200 3.60 -12.83 -16.57
CA ILE A 200 3.65 -11.92 -17.73
C ILE A 200 2.65 -12.42 -18.77
N LEU A 201 1.97 -11.48 -19.43
CA LEU A 201 1.11 -11.75 -20.57
C LEU A 201 1.92 -12.32 -21.75
N GLU A 202 1.57 -13.51 -22.25
CA GLU A 202 2.23 -14.12 -23.41
C GLU A 202 1.55 -13.77 -24.75
N SER A 203 0.23 -13.54 -24.72
CA SER A 203 -0.57 -13.16 -25.89
C SER A 203 -0.53 -11.66 -26.22
N ASP A 204 -1.20 -11.26 -27.30
CA ASP A 204 -1.30 -9.86 -27.71
C ASP A 204 -2.21 -8.99 -26.81
N GLY A 205 -2.85 -9.59 -25.81
CA GLY A 205 -3.68 -8.89 -24.82
C GLY A 205 -4.99 -8.31 -25.35
N SER A 206 -5.30 -8.51 -26.63
CA SER A 206 -6.40 -7.79 -27.32
C SER A 206 -7.80 -8.10 -26.78
N ARG A 207 -7.95 -9.17 -25.99
CA ARG A 207 -9.24 -9.64 -25.45
C ARG A 207 -9.29 -9.72 -23.92
N CYS A 208 -8.23 -9.31 -23.23
CA CYS A 208 -8.13 -9.35 -21.77
C CYS A 208 -8.07 -7.91 -21.21
N ASP A 209 -8.44 -7.75 -19.94
CA ASP A 209 -8.30 -6.51 -19.18
C ASP A 209 -6.96 -6.45 -18.42
N PHE A 210 -5.95 -7.28 -18.76
CA PHE A 210 -4.68 -7.45 -18.03
C PHE A 210 -4.02 -6.12 -17.62
N PHE A 211 -3.73 -5.23 -18.58
CA PHE A 211 -3.09 -3.95 -18.27
C PHE A 211 -4.00 -3.02 -17.46
N ALA A 212 -5.31 -3.00 -17.75
CA ALA A 212 -6.24 -2.15 -17.00
C ALA A 212 -6.43 -2.67 -15.57
N TYR A 213 -6.34 -3.97 -15.35
CA TYR A 213 -6.30 -4.58 -14.02
C TYR A 213 -5.02 -4.22 -13.28
N HIS A 214 -3.86 -4.26 -13.96
CA HIS A 214 -2.60 -3.82 -13.37
C HIS A 214 -2.65 -2.39 -12.86
N GLU A 215 -3.20 -1.45 -13.64
CA GLU A 215 -3.43 -0.07 -13.20
C GLU A 215 -4.39 0.01 -12.00
N ALA A 216 -5.52 -0.71 -12.07
CA ALA A 216 -6.53 -0.68 -11.01
C ALA A 216 -5.98 -1.16 -9.67
N ILE A 217 -5.17 -2.23 -9.69
CA ILE A 217 -4.57 -2.79 -8.50
C ILE A 217 -3.36 -1.97 -8.03
N ALA A 218 -2.58 -1.38 -8.93
CA ALA A 218 -1.51 -0.47 -8.54
C ALA A 218 -2.04 0.73 -7.74
N ASP A 219 -3.12 1.36 -8.21
CA ASP A 219 -3.82 2.43 -7.47
C ASP A 219 -4.40 1.92 -6.13
N PHE A 220 -4.98 0.72 -6.12
CA PHE A 220 -5.55 0.18 -4.89
C PHE A 220 -4.49 -0.24 -3.86
N ILE A 221 -3.34 -0.79 -4.28
CA ILE A 221 -2.18 -1.07 -3.41
C ILE A 221 -1.64 0.22 -2.81
N SER A 222 -1.60 1.29 -3.61
CA SER A 222 -1.24 2.64 -3.15
C SER A 222 -2.15 3.09 -1.99
N LEU A 223 -3.48 2.97 -2.15
CA LEU A 223 -4.44 3.23 -1.08
C LEU A 223 -4.24 2.33 0.15
N LEU A 224 -4.12 1.01 -0.05
CA LEU A 224 -3.89 0.08 1.06
C LEU A 224 -2.64 0.47 1.86
N GLY A 225 -1.56 0.80 1.17
CA GLY A 225 -0.31 1.27 1.77
C GLY A 225 -0.48 2.59 2.52
N LEU A 226 -1.22 3.55 1.96
CA LEU A 226 -1.52 4.83 2.61
C LEU A 226 -2.29 4.61 3.93
N LEU A 227 -3.26 3.70 3.93
CA LEU A 227 -4.04 3.34 5.12
C LEU A 227 -3.22 2.59 6.19
N HIS A 228 -1.94 2.27 5.95
CA HIS A 228 -0.99 1.79 6.96
C HIS A 228 -0.22 2.92 7.67
N PHE A 229 -0.45 4.19 7.32
CA PHE A 229 0.11 5.33 8.05
C PHE A 229 -0.86 5.86 9.10
N ASP A 230 -0.34 6.12 10.29
CA ASP A 230 -1.15 6.51 11.44
C ASP A 230 -1.73 7.92 11.25
N THR A 231 -0.91 8.85 10.72
CA THR A 231 -1.36 10.22 10.41
C THR A 231 -2.36 10.22 9.27
N ALA A 232 -2.18 9.37 8.25
CA ALA A 232 -3.11 9.33 7.12
C ALA A 232 -4.51 8.89 7.56
N LEU A 233 -4.59 7.82 8.36
CA LEU A 233 -5.84 7.37 8.97
C LEU A 233 -6.47 8.45 9.86
N ASP A 234 -5.69 9.06 10.74
CA ASP A 234 -6.18 10.11 11.65
C ASP A 234 -6.74 11.30 10.88
N ARG A 235 -6.03 11.75 9.85
CA ARG A 235 -6.43 12.88 9.02
C ARG A 235 -7.68 12.56 8.23
N LEU A 236 -7.71 11.43 7.54
CA LEU A 236 -8.86 10.99 6.75
C LEU A 236 -10.12 10.94 7.63
N LEU A 237 -10.02 10.29 8.80
CA LEU A 237 -11.16 10.10 9.68
C LEU A 237 -11.59 11.41 10.37
N ARG A 238 -10.66 12.26 10.80
CA ARG A 238 -11.02 13.56 11.41
C ARG A 238 -11.62 14.54 10.39
N ARG A 239 -11.12 14.54 9.15
CA ARG A 239 -11.66 15.37 8.06
C ARG A 239 -13.09 14.97 7.70
N THR A 240 -13.37 13.67 7.76
CA THR A 240 -14.67 13.10 7.37
C THR A 240 -15.64 12.92 8.54
N GLY A 241 -15.20 13.19 9.78
CA GLY A 241 -15.95 12.82 10.98
C GLY A 241 -16.23 11.31 11.06
N GLY A 242 -15.37 10.49 10.45
CA GLY A 242 -15.55 9.04 10.32
C GLY A 242 -16.50 8.60 9.21
N ASN A 243 -17.12 9.52 8.48
CA ASN A 243 -18.05 9.21 7.40
C ASN A 243 -17.36 9.12 6.04
N LEU A 244 -17.05 7.89 5.61
CA LEU A 244 -16.49 7.63 4.29
C LEU A 244 -17.55 7.50 3.17
N LEU A 245 -18.85 7.64 3.49
CA LEU A 245 -19.97 7.53 2.54
C LEU A 245 -20.36 8.87 1.89
N LEU A 246 -19.76 10.00 2.27
CA LEU A 246 -20.23 11.35 1.91
C LEU A 246 -20.47 11.52 0.39
N HIS A 247 -21.75 11.44 0.00
CA HIS A 247 -22.21 11.28 -1.37
C HIS A 247 -22.69 12.58 -2.06
N ASN A 248 -22.51 13.76 -1.46
CA ASN A 248 -22.90 15.05 -2.09
C ASN A 248 -21.73 16.00 -2.34
N GLU A 249 -20.54 15.49 -2.12
CA GLU A 249 -19.29 16.18 -2.28
C GLU A 249 -18.38 15.30 -3.14
N LEU A 250 -18.87 14.67 -4.22
CA LEU A 250 -17.98 13.91 -5.12
C LEU A 250 -16.87 14.82 -5.69
N ASP A 251 -17.22 16.08 -5.98
CA ASP A 251 -16.26 17.13 -6.29
C ASP A 251 -15.57 17.66 -5.02
N LYS A 252 -16.29 17.83 -3.91
CA LYS A 252 -15.72 18.47 -2.71
C LYS A 252 -14.90 17.55 -1.79
N PHE A 253 -15.14 16.26 -1.69
CA PHE A 253 -14.28 15.25 -1.05
C PHE A 253 -13.02 15.05 -1.89
N ALA A 254 -13.14 15.14 -3.23
CA ALA A 254 -11.99 15.30 -4.09
C ALA A 254 -11.27 16.66 -3.89
N GLU A 255 -11.96 17.74 -3.55
CA GLU A 255 -11.35 19.05 -3.22
C GLU A 255 -10.83 19.16 -1.77
N LEU A 256 -11.35 18.35 -0.83
CA LEU A 256 -11.07 18.40 0.62
C LEU A 256 -10.10 17.31 1.07
N SER A 257 -10.04 16.18 0.36
CA SER A 257 -8.99 15.19 0.54
C SER A 257 -7.78 15.67 -0.24
N ASP A 258 -6.72 15.99 0.47
CA ASP A 258 -5.46 16.25 -0.21
C ASP A 258 -4.80 14.95 -0.73
N GLU A 259 -5.31 13.78 -0.32
CA GLU A 259 -4.79 12.46 -0.66
C GLU A 259 -5.27 12.02 -2.06
N LYS A 260 -4.38 12.11 -3.07
CA LYS A 260 -4.70 11.87 -4.49
C LYS A 260 -5.45 10.54 -4.75
N GLN A 261 -5.07 9.46 -4.06
CA GLN A 261 -5.67 8.14 -4.29
C GLN A 261 -7.13 8.05 -3.84
N VAL A 262 -7.44 8.59 -2.66
CA VAL A 262 -8.80 8.63 -2.13
C VAL A 262 -9.73 9.42 -3.07
N ARG A 263 -9.22 10.52 -3.66
CA ARG A 263 -9.95 11.28 -4.69
C ARG A 263 -10.17 10.48 -5.97
N SER A 264 -9.15 9.76 -6.44
CA SER A 264 -9.20 9.01 -7.69
C SER A 264 -10.23 7.87 -7.62
N LEU A 265 -10.24 7.16 -6.48
CA LEU A 265 -11.06 5.97 -6.27
C LEU A 265 -12.51 6.31 -5.88
N ASN A 266 -12.75 7.47 -5.25
CA ASN A 266 -14.11 7.91 -4.91
C ASN A 266 -14.79 8.58 -6.11
N ASN A 267 -15.26 7.77 -7.06
CA ASN A 267 -16.00 8.21 -8.24
C ASN A 267 -17.22 7.32 -8.50
N SER A 268 -18.13 7.74 -9.38
CA SER A 268 -19.34 6.98 -9.72
C SER A 268 -19.26 6.22 -11.06
N LEU A 269 -18.07 6.10 -11.65
CA LEU A 269 -17.89 5.49 -12.97
C LEU A 269 -18.20 3.99 -12.94
N ARG A 270 -18.96 3.53 -13.93
CA ARG A 270 -19.23 2.13 -14.22
C ARG A 270 -18.48 1.70 -15.47
N ILE A 271 -18.44 0.40 -15.70
CA ILE A 271 -17.66 -0.17 -16.80
C ILE A 271 -18.14 0.26 -18.19
N GLY A 272 -19.41 0.68 -18.29
CA GLY A 272 -20.01 1.22 -19.51
C GLY A 272 -19.75 2.72 -19.73
N ASP A 273 -19.24 3.44 -18.73
CA ASP A 273 -19.01 4.89 -18.79
C ASP A 273 -17.61 5.25 -19.29
N VAL A 274 -16.69 4.27 -19.32
CA VAL A 274 -15.27 4.48 -19.60
C VAL A 274 -14.85 3.95 -20.96
N SER A 275 -13.77 4.52 -21.50
CA SER A 275 -13.18 4.09 -22.76
C SER A 275 -12.37 2.78 -22.62
N ARG A 276 -11.76 2.35 -23.73
CA ARG A 276 -10.81 1.21 -23.75
C ARG A 276 -9.36 1.62 -23.47
N GLU A 277 -9.10 2.92 -23.25
CA GLU A 277 -7.78 3.38 -22.80
C GLU A 277 -7.49 2.80 -21.41
N VAL A 278 -6.27 2.33 -21.18
CA VAL A 278 -5.93 1.46 -20.05
C VAL A 278 -6.24 2.11 -18.70
N HIS A 279 -5.81 3.37 -18.50
CA HIS A 279 -6.04 4.07 -17.24
C HIS A 279 -7.51 4.45 -17.04
N ASP A 280 -8.23 4.79 -18.10
CA ASP A 280 -9.65 5.09 -18.00
C ASP A 280 -10.46 3.82 -17.71
N ARG A 281 -10.07 2.71 -18.34
CA ARG A 281 -10.67 1.39 -18.20
C ARG A 281 -10.48 0.79 -16.80
N SER A 282 -9.41 1.14 -16.09
CA SER A 282 -9.09 0.63 -14.75
C SER A 282 -9.98 1.21 -13.64
N LYS A 283 -10.44 2.47 -13.80
CA LYS A 283 -11.13 3.24 -12.75
C LYS A 283 -12.34 2.53 -12.13
N PRO A 284 -13.27 1.91 -12.89
CA PRO A 284 -14.45 1.30 -12.30
C PRO A 284 -14.11 0.13 -11.37
N PHE A 285 -13.08 -0.67 -11.73
CA PHE A 285 -12.68 -1.81 -10.92
C PHE A 285 -12.00 -1.36 -9.62
N ALA A 286 -11.07 -0.41 -9.71
CA ALA A 286 -10.39 0.16 -8.55
C ALA A 286 -11.39 0.84 -7.59
N ALA A 287 -12.35 1.58 -8.14
CA ALA A 287 -13.42 2.21 -7.38
C ALA A 287 -14.39 1.17 -6.76
N GLY A 288 -14.65 0.05 -7.44
CA GLY A 288 -15.43 -1.06 -6.86
C GLY A 288 -14.75 -1.72 -5.65
N LEU A 289 -13.42 -1.85 -5.66
CA LEU A 289 -12.66 -2.30 -4.49
C LEU A 289 -12.70 -1.28 -3.34
N PHE A 290 -12.65 0.02 -3.66
CA PHE A 290 -12.85 1.08 -2.67
C PHE A 290 -14.26 1.04 -2.09
N ASP A 291 -15.28 0.78 -2.92
CA ASP A 291 -16.64 0.62 -2.46
C ASP A 291 -16.75 -0.52 -1.46
N CYS A 292 -16.17 -1.68 -1.78
CA CYS A 292 -16.09 -2.84 -0.89
C CYS A 292 -15.46 -2.48 0.47
N LEU A 293 -14.35 -1.74 0.47
CA LEU A 293 -13.67 -1.29 1.70
C LEU A 293 -14.60 -0.43 2.56
N VAL A 294 -15.32 0.51 1.94
CA VAL A 294 -16.25 1.38 2.65
C VAL A 294 -17.45 0.58 3.19
N GLU A 295 -18.02 -0.37 2.43
CA GLU A 295 -19.14 -1.20 2.93
C GLU A 295 -18.74 -2.07 4.13
N VAL A 296 -17.55 -2.70 4.07
CA VAL A 296 -17.03 -3.47 5.21
C VAL A 296 -16.78 -2.56 6.41
N TYR A 297 -16.20 -1.38 6.19
CA TYR A 297 -15.97 -0.40 7.25
C TYR A 297 -17.28 0.02 7.94
N GLN A 298 -18.33 0.32 7.18
CA GLN A 298 -19.65 0.67 7.75
C GLN A 298 -20.26 -0.48 8.55
N SER A 299 -20.08 -1.71 8.06
CA SER A 299 -20.58 -2.90 8.74
C SER A 299 -19.88 -3.11 10.08
N LEU A 300 -18.55 -2.90 10.11
CA LEU A 300 -17.76 -2.94 11.33
C LEU A 300 -18.12 -1.81 12.31
N LEU A 301 -18.40 -0.60 11.82
CA LEU A 301 -18.90 0.48 12.67
C LEU A 301 -20.21 0.08 13.37
N PHE A 302 -21.14 -0.52 12.64
CA PHE A 302 -22.39 -1.02 13.21
C PHE A 302 -22.17 -2.17 14.20
N GLU A 303 -21.37 -3.16 13.82
CA GLU A 303 -21.08 -4.34 14.65
C GLU A 303 -20.38 -3.98 15.96
N HIS A 304 -19.55 -2.94 15.95
CA HIS A 304 -18.87 -2.41 17.13
C HIS A 304 -19.71 -1.41 17.94
N GLY A 305 -20.96 -1.14 17.55
CA GLY A 305 -21.84 -0.16 18.20
C GLY A 305 -21.34 1.29 18.07
N VAL A 306 -20.52 1.55 17.04
CA VAL A 306 -20.01 2.88 16.69
C VAL A 306 -21.00 3.62 15.79
N SER A 307 -21.88 2.91 15.09
CA SER A 307 -23.00 3.49 14.36
C SER A 307 -24.28 2.70 14.62
N ASP A 308 -25.43 3.39 14.61
CA ASP A 308 -26.76 2.77 14.64
C ASP A 308 -27.26 2.39 13.24
N LEU A 309 -26.50 2.74 12.19
CA LEU A 309 -26.81 2.46 10.80
C LEU A 309 -26.37 1.03 10.43
N ASP A 310 -27.33 0.11 10.27
CA ASP A 310 -27.03 -1.22 9.73
C ASP A 310 -26.97 -1.16 8.18
N PRO A 311 -25.78 -1.21 7.56
CA PRO A 311 -25.64 -1.09 6.11
C PRO A 311 -26.29 -2.26 5.36
N ARG A 312 -26.43 -3.44 6.01
CA ARG A 312 -27.00 -4.66 5.39
C ARG A 312 -28.49 -4.56 5.11
N ARG A 313 -29.14 -3.48 5.58
CA ARG A 313 -30.55 -3.18 5.28
C ARG A 313 -30.75 -2.53 3.91
N PHE A 314 -29.67 -2.21 3.20
CA PHE A 314 -29.68 -1.52 1.93
C PHE A 314 -28.88 -2.35 0.92
N SER A 315 -29.40 -2.48 -0.31
CA SER A 315 -28.60 -3.09 -1.40
C SER A 315 -27.59 -2.11 -2.01
N ASP A 316 -27.76 -0.81 -1.76
CA ASP A 316 -26.81 0.24 -2.06
C ASP A 316 -27.08 1.38 -1.07
N LEU A 317 -26.39 1.35 0.08
CA LEU A 317 -26.56 2.33 1.13
C LEU A 317 -26.32 3.76 0.62
N ARG A 318 -25.33 3.94 -0.29
CA ARG A 318 -24.93 5.26 -0.81
C ARG A 318 -25.99 5.88 -1.69
N GLN A 319 -26.73 5.08 -2.43
CA GLN A 319 -27.83 5.58 -3.27
C GLN A 319 -29.17 5.64 -2.55
N GLN A 320 -29.39 4.77 -1.56
CA GLN A 320 -30.70 4.62 -0.94
C GLN A 320 -30.93 5.58 0.23
N MET A 321 -29.86 6.15 0.79
CA MET A 321 -29.98 7.13 1.86
C MET A 321 -29.56 8.53 1.41
N ALA A 322 -30.41 9.51 1.73
CA ALA A 322 -30.06 10.91 1.55
C ALA A 322 -28.84 11.25 2.44
N PRO A 323 -27.86 12.03 1.95
CA PRO A 323 -26.65 12.34 2.72
C PRO A 323 -26.91 12.96 4.10
N ALA A 324 -27.97 13.75 4.24
CA ALA A 324 -28.39 14.29 5.54
C ALA A 324 -28.81 13.19 6.55
N LEU A 325 -29.41 12.09 6.08
CA LEU A 325 -29.78 10.95 6.92
C LEU A 325 -28.59 10.05 7.23
N ILE A 326 -27.63 9.95 6.30
CA ILE A 326 -26.34 9.28 6.54
C ILE A 326 -25.56 10.06 7.61
N GLU A 327 -25.50 11.38 7.47
CA GLU A 327 -24.90 12.28 8.47
C GLU A 327 -25.61 12.15 9.82
N GLU A 328 -26.94 12.18 9.87
CA GLU A 328 -27.69 12.02 11.14
C GLU A 328 -27.50 10.64 11.78
N ALA A 329 -27.43 9.57 10.98
CA ALA A 329 -27.24 8.20 11.47
C ALA A 329 -25.78 7.89 11.88
N LEU A 330 -24.81 8.63 11.33
CA LEU A 330 -23.38 8.51 11.69
C LEU A 330 -22.96 9.53 12.76
N HIS A 331 -23.66 10.66 12.88
CA HIS A 331 -23.37 11.67 13.89
C HIS A 331 -24.15 11.46 15.20
N GLY A 332 -23.47 10.86 16.17
CA GLY A 332 -23.42 11.53 17.48
C GLY A 332 -22.67 12.87 17.34
N SER A 333 -22.94 13.86 18.20
CA SER A 333 -22.27 15.18 18.15
C SER A 333 -20.74 15.11 17.95
N PRO A 334 -20.02 16.16 17.51
CA PRO A 334 -18.54 16.14 17.41
C PRO A 334 -17.82 15.68 18.69
N ALA A 335 -18.40 15.96 19.87
CA ALA A 335 -17.90 15.46 21.15
C ALA A 335 -18.06 13.93 21.30
N SER A 336 -19.07 13.35 20.66
CA SER A 336 -19.27 11.89 20.53
C SER A 336 -18.22 11.27 19.61
N TYR A 337 -17.88 11.93 18.49
CA TYR A 337 -16.89 11.40 17.56
C TYR A 337 -15.49 11.30 18.19
N GLU A 338 -15.02 12.31 18.94
CA GLU A 338 -13.71 12.23 19.59
C GLU A 338 -13.60 11.05 20.58
N LEU A 339 -14.71 10.64 21.19
CA LEU A 339 -14.76 9.43 22.05
C LEU A 339 -14.71 8.13 21.24
N MET A 340 -15.08 8.19 19.96
CA MET A 340 -15.27 7.04 19.07
C MET A 340 -14.18 6.94 17.99
N HIS A 341 -13.34 7.96 17.86
CA HIS A 341 -12.31 8.07 16.82
C HIS A 341 -11.39 6.85 16.78
N PHE A 342 -10.93 6.35 17.94
CA PHE A 342 -10.09 5.16 17.99
C PHE A 342 -10.83 3.89 17.54
N ALA A 343 -12.12 3.78 17.83
CA ALA A 343 -12.94 2.64 17.39
C ALA A 343 -13.18 2.69 15.88
N ALA A 344 -13.46 3.88 15.33
CA ALA A 344 -13.55 4.09 13.89
C ALA A 344 -12.22 3.80 13.17
N LYS A 345 -11.09 4.23 13.76
CA LYS A 345 -9.76 3.92 13.23
C LYS A 345 -9.47 2.43 13.20
N ALA A 346 -9.79 1.71 14.28
CA ALA A 346 -9.66 0.26 14.34
C ALA A 346 -10.55 -0.43 13.29
N ALA A 347 -11.81 0.00 13.14
CA ALA A 347 -12.72 -0.53 12.12
C ALA A 347 -12.21 -0.31 10.69
N LEU A 348 -11.62 0.86 10.40
CA LEU A 348 -11.04 1.14 9.08
C LEU A 348 -9.78 0.30 8.81
N GLN A 349 -8.93 0.10 9.82
CA GLN A 349 -7.78 -0.79 9.73
C GLN A 349 -8.21 -2.24 9.46
N GLU A 350 -9.25 -2.71 10.15
CA GLU A 350 -9.79 -4.04 9.94
C GLU A 350 -10.44 -4.21 8.56
N ALA A 351 -11.23 -3.23 8.09
CA ALA A 351 -11.78 -3.23 6.74
C ALA A 351 -10.69 -3.27 5.67
N ARG A 352 -9.64 -2.44 5.81
CA ARG A 352 -8.45 -2.45 4.96
C ARG A 352 -7.83 -3.85 4.91
N ASP A 353 -7.67 -4.49 6.07
CA ASP A 353 -7.03 -5.80 6.14
C ASP A 353 -7.91 -6.92 5.54
N ILE A 354 -9.23 -6.84 5.70
CA ILE A 354 -10.19 -7.79 5.11
C ILE A 354 -10.14 -7.71 3.58
N ILE A 355 -10.24 -6.51 3.01
CA ILE A 355 -10.23 -6.31 1.56
C ILE A 355 -8.84 -6.59 0.97
N GLY A 356 -7.77 -6.14 1.64
CA GLY A 356 -6.40 -6.40 1.21
C GLY A 356 -6.08 -7.90 1.16
N GLU A 357 -6.49 -8.66 2.18
CA GLU A 357 -6.33 -10.12 2.19
C GLU A 357 -7.11 -10.80 1.07
N ALA A 358 -8.38 -10.45 0.87
CA ALA A 358 -9.21 -11.01 -0.19
C ALA A 358 -8.65 -10.71 -1.59
N LEU A 359 -8.24 -9.45 -1.84
CA LEU A 359 -7.67 -9.05 -3.11
C LEU A 359 -6.37 -9.78 -3.41
N ILE A 360 -5.39 -9.76 -2.50
CA ILE A 360 -4.07 -10.35 -2.78
C ILE A 360 -4.17 -11.87 -2.93
N ARG A 361 -5.03 -12.53 -2.16
CA ARG A 361 -5.24 -13.97 -2.30
C ARG A 361 -6.02 -14.34 -3.56
N SER A 362 -6.76 -13.40 -4.16
CA SER A 362 -7.50 -13.66 -5.40
C SER A 362 -6.58 -13.97 -6.59
N TRP A 363 -5.34 -13.47 -6.57
CA TRP A 363 -4.39 -13.63 -7.67
C TRP A 363 -4.08 -15.10 -7.99
N THR A 364 -4.18 -16.01 -7.01
CA THR A 364 -3.98 -17.45 -7.25
C THR A 364 -5.06 -18.09 -8.14
N TYR A 365 -6.17 -17.40 -8.39
CA TYR A 365 -7.28 -17.86 -9.23
C TYR A 365 -7.30 -17.19 -10.60
N LEU A 366 -6.35 -16.31 -10.88
CA LEU A 366 -6.30 -15.55 -12.12
C LEU A 366 -5.26 -16.13 -13.08
N ASP A 367 -5.55 -15.97 -14.37
CA ASP A 367 -4.68 -16.34 -15.48
C ASP A 367 -4.44 -15.09 -16.34
N PRO A 368 -3.18 -14.69 -16.58
CA PRO A 368 -2.84 -13.45 -17.29
C PRO A 368 -3.50 -13.31 -18.66
N ASP A 369 -3.54 -14.38 -19.45
CA ASP A 369 -3.99 -14.37 -20.85
C ASP A 369 -5.53 -14.39 -20.99
N SER A 370 -6.25 -14.74 -19.93
CA SER A 370 -7.71 -14.77 -19.90
C SER A 370 -8.35 -13.80 -18.90
N LEU A 371 -7.53 -12.96 -18.24
CA LEU A 371 -7.99 -12.01 -17.23
C LEU A 371 -8.99 -11.01 -17.81
N THR A 372 -10.19 -10.99 -17.25
CA THR A 372 -11.19 -9.93 -17.43
C THR A 372 -11.60 -9.37 -16.06
N PHE A 373 -12.21 -8.19 -16.02
CA PHE A 373 -12.74 -7.67 -14.76
C PHE A 373 -13.80 -8.58 -14.12
N GLU A 374 -14.60 -9.27 -14.92
CA GLU A 374 -15.56 -10.25 -14.42
C GLU A 374 -14.84 -11.41 -13.71
N THR A 375 -13.84 -12.02 -14.36
CA THR A 375 -13.06 -13.10 -13.75
C THR A 375 -12.31 -12.64 -12.49
N ALA A 376 -11.80 -11.40 -12.49
CA ALA A 376 -11.12 -10.82 -11.34
C ALA A 376 -12.07 -10.54 -10.17
N ALA A 377 -13.29 -10.05 -10.43
CA ALA A 377 -14.29 -9.85 -9.39
C ALA A 377 -14.75 -11.20 -8.80
N LEU A 378 -14.96 -12.21 -9.63
CA LEU A 378 -15.29 -13.56 -9.16
C LEU A 378 -14.16 -14.18 -8.32
N ALA A 379 -12.91 -14.02 -8.74
CA ALA A 379 -11.74 -14.46 -7.97
C ALA A 379 -11.62 -13.74 -6.62
N PHE A 380 -11.92 -12.44 -6.59
CA PHE A 380 -11.97 -11.63 -5.37
C PHE A 380 -13.04 -12.14 -4.39
N LEU A 381 -14.25 -12.40 -4.88
CA LEU A 381 -15.34 -12.96 -4.06
C LEU A 381 -15.02 -14.38 -3.56
N GLU A 382 -14.40 -15.21 -4.40
CA GLU A 382 -13.96 -16.55 -4.00
C GLU A 382 -12.85 -16.51 -2.94
N ALA A 383 -11.92 -15.57 -3.04
CA ALA A 383 -10.91 -15.37 -2.00
C ALA A 383 -11.53 -14.83 -0.70
N ALA A 384 -12.48 -13.90 -0.80
CA ALA A 384 -13.21 -13.35 0.35
C ALA A 384 -14.01 -14.44 1.08
N SER A 385 -14.66 -15.36 0.34
CA SER A 385 -15.49 -16.44 0.91
C SER A 385 -14.69 -17.44 1.74
N ARG A 386 -13.37 -17.53 1.49
CA ARG A 386 -12.44 -18.41 2.20
C ARG A 386 -11.66 -17.71 3.32
N GLY A 387 -11.91 -16.42 3.53
CA GLY A 387 -11.18 -15.59 4.49
C GLY A 387 -12.12 -14.83 5.43
N ARG A 388 -11.62 -13.70 5.95
CA ARG A 388 -12.39 -12.81 6.83
C ARG A 388 -13.52 -12.06 6.11
N GLY A 389 -13.52 -12.06 4.77
CA GLY A 389 -14.54 -11.42 3.94
C GLY A 389 -15.88 -12.17 3.87
N ILE A 390 -15.97 -13.40 4.38
CA ILE A 390 -17.14 -14.27 4.23
C ILE A 390 -18.45 -13.62 4.72
N SER A 391 -18.39 -12.84 5.81
CA SER A 391 -19.56 -12.17 6.38
C SER A 391 -20.10 -11.01 5.53
N TYR A 392 -19.34 -10.57 4.53
CA TYR A 392 -19.63 -9.37 3.74
C TYR A 392 -19.88 -9.69 2.25
N LEU A 393 -19.92 -10.98 1.87
CA LEU A 393 -19.98 -11.40 0.46
C LEU A 393 -21.09 -10.76 -0.35
N ASP A 394 -22.29 -10.64 0.20
CA ASP A 394 -23.43 -10.01 -0.49
C ASP A 394 -23.14 -8.53 -0.81
N GLN A 395 -22.55 -7.80 0.15
CA GLN A 395 -22.17 -6.38 -0.06
C GLN A 395 -21.03 -6.24 -1.07
N LEU A 396 -20.07 -7.17 -1.04
CA LEU A 396 -18.95 -7.19 -2.00
C LEU A 396 -19.45 -7.47 -3.43
N ASP A 397 -20.37 -8.43 -3.60
CA ASP A 397 -21.02 -8.73 -4.89
C ASP A 397 -21.84 -7.54 -5.38
N ASP A 398 -22.63 -6.92 -4.50
CA ASP A 398 -23.44 -5.72 -4.82
C ASP A 398 -22.56 -4.56 -5.33
N CYS A 399 -21.41 -4.30 -4.70
CA CYS A 399 -20.45 -3.28 -5.17
C CYS A 399 -19.98 -3.55 -6.61
N MET A 400 -19.62 -4.80 -6.92
CA MET A 400 -19.12 -5.17 -8.24
C MET A 400 -20.22 -5.13 -9.31
N ARG A 401 -21.44 -5.58 -8.97
CA ARG A 401 -22.63 -5.45 -9.84
C ARG A 401 -22.97 -4.00 -10.11
N TRP A 402 -22.87 -3.15 -9.11
CA TRP A 402 -23.15 -1.72 -9.25
C TRP A 402 -22.21 -1.05 -10.25
N ARG A 403 -20.92 -1.42 -10.25
CA ARG A 403 -19.93 -0.99 -11.23
C ARG A 403 -20.14 -1.59 -12.63
N GLY A 404 -21.13 -2.48 -12.80
CA GLY A 404 -21.43 -3.19 -14.05
C GLY A 404 -20.40 -4.27 -14.39
N ILE A 405 -19.67 -4.78 -13.40
CA ILE A 405 -18.63 -5.80 -13.59
C ILE A 405 -19.22 -7.21 -13.57
N LEU A 406 -20.24 -7.44 -12.72
CA LEU A 406 -20.94 -8.72 -12.51
C LEU A 406 -22.43 -8.70 -12.86
#